data_AF-A0A2V9BR17-F1
#
_entry.id   AF-A0A2V9BR17-F1
#
_cell.length_a   1.000
_cell.length_b   1.000
_cell.length_c   1.000
_cell.angle_alpha   90.00
_cell.angle_beta   90.00
_cell.angle_gamma   90.00
#
_symmetry.space_group_name_H-M   'P 1'
#
loop_
_entity.id
_entity.type
_entity.pdbx_description
1 polymer ?
#
loop_
_entity_poly.entity_id
_entity_poly.type
_entity_poly.pdbx_seq_one_letter_code
_entity_poly.pdbx_strand_id
1 'polypeptide(L)'
;MARVNITRQVKTHTGWKNVSLDRDGRGRIKWGPGAGRYILEWYEGARRRRQAGGTTPAEALEAQRRKRLELDARQSNVELPVLNEEEDTFPLQTSLANFLKDIRAFRKPLTYQKYEHILELFCEYVAPKADARQITTDDVKRFLAWRKSKGFDPGTTLYTDRVILHNFFSKLKLDNPVKEVPRLPRFRKKPVAYTDSELKKFFAACDAWEKAFFALALSSGLRRGELKTLHWSDLDLARKRVYVTAKAEYQFIPKDWEERSVPLTREVA
;
A
#
# COMPACT_ATOMS: atom_id res chain seq x y z
N MET A 1 18.09 -41.36 -16.55
CA MET A 1 18.24 -39.90 -16.76
C MET A 1 17.85 -39.53 -18.18
N ALA A 2 16.66 -38.95 -18.31
CA ALA A 2 16.13 -38.47 -19.58
C ALA A 2 17.02 -37.36 -20.18
N ARG A 3 17.31 -37.47 -21.47
CA ARG A 3 18.10 -36.48 -22.21
C ARG A 3 17.20 -35.31 -22.65
N VAL A 4 17.34 -34.17 -21.97
CA VAL A 4 16.75 -32.88 -22.35
C VAL A 4 17.85 -31.97 -22.86
N ASN A 5 17.76 -31.51 -24.10
CA ASN A 5 18.71 -30.60 -24.73
C ASN A 5 18.20 -29.16 -24.71
N ILE A 6 19.11 -28.19 -24.64
CA ILE A 6 18.79 -26.76 -24.77
C ILE A 6 19.27 -26.30 -26.16
N THR A 7 18.37 -25.69 -26.92
CA THR A 7 18.69 -25.05 -28.20
C THR A 7 18.38 -23.55 -28.11
N ARG A 8 19.08 -22.74 -28.90
CA ARG A 8 18.81 -21.30 -29.02
C ARG A 8 18.14 -21.01 -30.34
N GLN A 9 17.07 -20.23 -30.32
CA GLN A 9 16.41 -19.76 -31.53
C GLN A 9 17.18 -18.58 -32.12
N VAL A 10 17.62 -18.70 -33.37
CA VAL A 10 18.35 -17.66 -34.11
C VAL A 10 17.54 -17.29 -35.35
N LYS A 11 17.44 -16.00 -35.64
CA LYS A 11 16.75 -15.48 -36.83
C LYS A 11 17.70 -15.57 -38.02
N THR A 12 17.35 -16.39 -39.00
CA THR A 12 18.07 -16.51 -40.28
C THR A 12 17.29 -15.80 -41.39
N HIS A 13 17.91 -15.58 -42.55
CA HIS A 13 17.28 -14.97 -43.73
C HIS A 13 16.04 -15.73 -44.24
N THR A 14 15.92 -17.03 -43.91
CA THR A 14 14.80 -17.91 -44.26
C THR A 14 13.81 -18.15 -43.10
N GLY A 15 13.97 -17.45 -41.96
CA GLY A 15 13.10 -17.58 -40.79
C GLY A 15 13.84 -18.00 -39.52
N TRP A 16 13.09 -18.39 -38.49
CA TRP A 16 13.65 -18.81 -37.21
C TRP A 16 14.16 -20.26 -37.27
N LYS A 17 15.42 -20.48 -36.87
CA LYS A 17 16.00 -21.81 -36.74
C LYS A 17 16.49 -22.06 -35.32
N ASN A 18 16.33 -23.30 -34.85
CA ASN A 18 16.87 -23.75 -33.57
C ASN A 18 18.29 -24.25 -33.80
N VAL A 19 19.25 -23.61 -33.15
CA VAL A 19 20.67 -23.96 -33.23
C VAL A 19 21.08 -24.59 -31.90
N SER A 20 21.80 -25.71 -31.99
CA SER A 20 22.39 -26.35 -30.80
C SER A 20 23.49 -25.45 -30.24
N LEU A 21 23.56 -25.33 -28.92
CA LEU A 21 24.61 -24.56 -28.28
C LEU A 21 25.88 -25.41 -28.14
N ASP A 22 27.02 -24.83 -28.49
CA ASP A 22 28.32 -25.47 -28.31
C ASP A 22 28.60 -25.75 -26.84
N ARG A 23 29.45 -26.74 -26.57
CA ARG A 23 29.92 -27.06 -25.22
C ARG A 23 31.42 -26.80 -25.11
N ASP A 24 31.87 -26.39 -23.93
CA ASP A 24 33.30 -26.29 -23.62
C ASP A 24 33.91 -27.67 -23.35
N GLY A 25 35.24 -27.72 -23.18
CA GLY A 25 35.97 -28.96 -22.87
C GLY A 25 35.62 -29.59 -21.52
N ARG A 26 34.79 -28.92 -20.69
CA ARG A 26 34.24 -29.41 -19.43
C ARG A 26 32.75 -29.78 -19.56
N GLY A 27 32.20 -29.78 -20.77
CA GLY A 27 30.81 -30.12 -21.06
C GLY A 27 29.78 -29.04 -20.69
N ARG A 28 30.21 -27.83 -20.30
CA ARG A 28 29.31 -26.70 -20.00
C ARG A 28 28.86 -26.03 -21.29
N ILE A 29 27.62 -25.58 -21.31
CA ILE A 29 27.04 -24.88 -22.47
C ILE A 29 27.74 -23.52 -22.63
N LYS A 30 28.27 -23.25 -23.82
CA LYS A 30 28.76 -21.93 -24.22
C LYS A 30 27.56 -21.09 -24.62
N TRP A 31 27.20 -20.15 -23.75
CA TRP A 31 26.15 -19.19 -24.03
C TRP A 31 26.66 -18.10 -24.96
N GLY A 32 25.91 -17.81 -26.03
CA GLY A 32 26.24 -16.68 -26.89
C GLY A 32 25.88 -15.34 -26.23
N PRO A 33 26.37 -14.22 -26.78
CA PRO A 33 26.10 -12.89 -26.22
C PRO A 33 24.60 -12.54 -26.28
N GLY A 34 24.13 -11.86 -25.24
CA GLY A 34 22.78 -11.31 -25.12
C GLY A 34 21.69 -12.29 -24.71
N ALA A 35 20.52 -11.75 -24.35
CA ALA A 35 19.31 -12.54 -24.15
C ALA A 35 18.91 -13.25 -25.45
N GLY A 36 18.36 -14.47 -25.35
CA GLY A 36 17.99 -15.27 -26.50
C GLY A 36 16.83 -16.19 -26.15
N ARG A 37 15.97 -16.52 -27.12
CA ARG A 37 14.89 -17.48 -26.88
C ARG A 37 15.47 -18.89 -26.83
N TYR A 38 15.44 -19.51 -25.66
CA TYR A 38 15.90 -20.87 -25.46
C TYR A 38 14.71 -21.84 -25.54
N ILE A 39 14.93 -22.99 -26.17
CA ILE A 39 13.93 -24.04 -26.35
C ILE A 39 14.52 -25.34 -25.83
N LEU A 40 13.77 -26.01 -24.98
CA LEU A 40 14.05 -27.36 -24.52
C LEU A 40 13.56 -28.36 -25.56
N GLU A 41 14.38 -29.34 -25.86
CA GLU A 41 14.04 -30.43 -26.78
C GLU A 41 14.34 -31.78 -26.13
N TRP A 42 13.39 -32.69 -26.18
CA TRP A 42 13.53 -34.06 -25.67
C TRP A 42 12.77 -35.05 -26.54
N TYR A 43 13.06 -36.33 -26.35
CA TYR A 43 12.35 -37.43 -26.99
C TYR A 43 11.41 -38.09 -26.01
N GLU A 44 10.16 -38.29 -26.44
CA GLU A 44 9.16 -39.08 -25.76
C GLU A 44 8.83 -40.26 -26.67
N GLY A 45 9.45 -41.41 -26.40
CA GLY A 45 9.51 -42.53 -27.34
C GLY A 45 10.19 -42.12 -28.66
N ALA A 46 9.51 -42.34 -29.79
CA ALA A 46 10.00 -41.95 -31.12
C ALA A 46 9.69 -40.48 -31.51
N ARG A 47 8.90 -39.74 -30.70
CA ARG A 47 8.45 -38.38 -31.03
C ARG A 47 9.33 -37.34 -30.34
N ARG A 48 9.83 -36.37 -31.11
CA ARG A 48 10.55 -35.19 -30.58
C ARG A 48 9.55 -34.14 -30.11
N ARG A 49 9.65 -33.73 -28.85
CA ARG A 49 8.83 -32.67 -28.23
C ARG A 49 9.69 -31.46 -27.90
N ARG A 50 9.05 -30.30 -27.84
CA ARG A 50 9.70 -29.00 -27.59
C ARG A 50 8.89 -28.18 -26.59
N GLN A 51 9.57 -27.43 -25.73
CA GLN A 51 8.97 -26.50 -24.76
C GLN A 51 9.83 -25.25 -24.64
N ALA A 52 9.22 -24.11 -24.31
CA ALA A 52 9.95 -22.89 -24.04
C ALA A 52 10.85 -23.07 -22.80
N GLY A 53 12.12 -22.66 -22.92
CA GLY A 53 13.11 -22.67 -21.85
C GLY A 53 13.44 -21.28 -21.33
N GLY A 54 12.64 -20.26 -21.65
CA GLY A 54 12.89 -18.88 -21.21
C GLY A 54 13.83 -18.08 -22.12
N THR A 55 14.22 -16.91 -21.62
CA THR A 55 14.98 -15.88 -22.36
C THR A 55 16.40 -15.67 -21.85
N THR A 56 16.70 -16.20 -20.66
CA THR A 56 18.00 -16.12 -20.01
C THR A 56 18.65 -17.51 -19.86
N PRO A 57 19.99 -17.60 -19.81
CA PRO A 57 20.69 -18.86 -19.51
C PRO A 57 20.25 -19.54 -18.22
N ALA A 58 19.94 -18.74 -17.18
CA ALA A 58 19.50 -19.24 -15.88
C ALA A 58 18.11 -19.89 -15.98
N GLU A 59 17.14 -19.21 -16.58
CA GLU A 59 15.80 -19.76 -16.85
C GLU A 59 15.89 -21.07 -17.67
N ALA A 60 16.77 -21.14 -18.66
CA ALA A 60 16.93 -22.31 -19.50
C ALA A 60 17.50 -23.52 -18.75
N LEU A 61 18.45 -23.30 -17.84
CA LEU A 61 19.00 -24.34 -16.98
C LEU A 61 17.98 -24.84 -15.96
N GLU A 62 17.22 -23.93 -15.34
CA GLU A 62 16.14 -24.30 -14.41
C GLU A 62 15.04 -25.09 -15.11
N ALA A 63 14.60 -24.63 -16.27
CA ALA A 63 13.59 -25.32 -17.08
C ALA A 63 14.08 -26.70 -17.53
N GLN A 64 15.36 -26.83 -17.93
CA GLN A 64 15.96 -28.13 -18.26
C GLN A 64 16.00 -29.07 -17.06
N ARG A 65 16.38 -28.57 -15.87
CA ARG A 65 16.42 -29.34 -14.62
C ARG A 65 15.02 -29.84 -14.25
N ARG A 66 14.02 -28.96 -14.27
CA ARG A 66 12.60 -29.30 -14.02
C ARG A 66 12.12 -30.39 -14.98
N LYS A 67 12.37 -30.22 -16.28
CA LYS A 67 11.94 -31.20 -17.29
C LYS A 67 12.64 -32.55 -17.15
N ARG A 68 13.93 -32.57 -16.77
CA ARG A 68 14.66 -33.81 -16.51
C ARG A 68 14.06 -34.56 -15.32
N LEU A 69 13.76 -33.85 -14.24
CA LEU A 69 13.09 -34.43 -13.06
C LEU A 69 11.73 -34.99 -13.44
N GLU A 70 10.91 -34.24 -14.21
CA GLU A 70 9.60 -34.69 -14.71
C GLU A 70 9.69 -36.02 -15.49
N LEU A 71 10.63 -36.11 -16.43
CA LEU A 71 10.80 -37.30 -17.25
C LEU A 71 11.39 -38.48 -16.46
N ASP A 72 12.32 -38.23 -15.54
CA ASP A 72 12.91 -39.27 -14.68
C ASP A 72 11.89 -39.84 -13.68
N ALA A 73 11.02 -38.99 -13.14
CA ALA A 73 9.92 -39.42 -12.28
C ALA A 73 8.87 -40.25 -13.04
N ARG A 74 8.53 -39.82 -14.25
CA ARG A 74 7.63 -40.57 -15.14
C ARG A 74 8.19 -41.93 -15.55
N GLN A 75 9.52 -42.07 -15.64
CA GLN A 75 10.18 -43.37 -15.85
C GLN A 75 10.21 -44.23 -14.59
N SER A 76 10.24 -43.61 -13.41
CA SER A 76 10.38 -44.32 -12.12
C SER A 76 9.03 -44.65 -11.46
N ASN A 77 7.90 -44.32 -12.09
CA ASN A 77 6.54 -44.42 -11.51
C ASN A 77 6.41 -43.71 -10.15
N VAL A 78 7.29 -42.76 -9.87
CA VAL A 78 7.23 -41.91 -8.68
C VAL A 78 6.44 -40.67 -9.09
N GLU A 79 5.28 -40.46 -8.51
CA GLU A 79 4.59 -39.17 -8.63
C GLU A 79 5.51 -38.09 -8.09
N LEU A 80 5.91 -37.14 -8.94
CA LEU A 80 6.52 -35.94 -8.42
C LEU A 80 5.45 -35.22 -7.62
N PRO A 81 5.81 -34.68 -6.43
CA PRO A 81 5.02 -33.61 -5.89
C PRO A 81 5.00 -32.54 -6.97
N VAL A 82 3.81 -32.31 -7.55
CA VAL A 82 3.53 -31.03 -8.18
C VAL A 82 3.82 -30.06 -7.06
N LEU A 83 4.96 -29.37 -7.15
CA LEU A 83 5.08 -28.08 -6.51
C LEU A 83 3.96 -27.30 -7.19
N ASN A 84 2.77 -27.36 -6.59
CA ASN A 84 1.85 -26.26 -6.71
C ASN A 84 2.77 -25.09 -6.41
N GLU A 85 3.02 -24.25 -7.41
CA GLU A 85 3.19 -22.84 -7.11
C GLU A 85 2.04 -22.62 -6.15
N GLU A 86 2.32 -22.52 -4.85
CA GLU A 86 1.29 -22.11 -3.90
C GLU A 86 0.73 -20.89 -4.60
N GLU A 87 -0.47 -21.01 -5.17
CA GLU A 87 -1.11 -19.85 -5.76
C GLU A 87 -1.13 -18.93 -4.56
N ASP A 88 -0.25 -17.92 -4.57
CA ASP A 88 -0.13 -16.94 -3.51
C ASP A 88 -1.51 -16.31 -3.45
N THR A 89 -2.37 -16.92 -2.64
CA THR A 89 -3.75 -16.53 -2.50
C THR A 89 -3.63 -15.38 -1.54
N PHE A 90 -4.16 -14.24 -1.96
CA PHE A 90 -4.24 -13.07 -1.12
C PHE A 90 -5.69 -12.92 -0.68
N PRO A 91 -6.20 -13.76 0.26
CA PRO A 91 -7.53 -13.55 0.80
C PRO A 91 -7.65 -12.11 1.28
N LEU A 92 -8.63 -11.40 0.76
CA LEU A 92 -8.80 -9.96 0.98
C LEU A 92 -8.97 -9.67 2.48
N GLN A 93 -9.71 -10.54 3.18
CA GLN A 93 -10.04 -10.44 4.60
C GLN A 93 -8.83 -10.75 5.48
N THR A 94 -8.05 -11.79 5.16
CA THR A 94 -6.79 -12.08 5.87
C THR A 94 -5.76 -10.97 5.65
N SER A 95 -5.66 -10.49 4.41
CA SER A 95 -4.79 -9.37 4.03
C SER A 95 -5.19 -8.07 4.75
N LEU A 96 -6.49 -7.81 4.84
CA LEU A 96 -7.07 -6.70 5.59
C LEU A 96 -6.71 -6.79 7.07
N ALA A 97 -6.96 -7.93 7.71
CA ALA A 97 -6.68 -8.12 9.13
C ALA A 97 -5.19 -7.92 9.45
N ASN A 98 -4.31 -8.46 8.62
CA ASN A 98 -2.86 -8.25 8.74
C ASN A 98 -2.47 -6.78 8.58
N PHE A 99 -3.03 -6.09 7.60
CA PHE A 99 -2.77 -4.67 7.38
C PHE A 99 -3.28 -3.81 8.54
N LEU A 100 -4.49 -4.08 9.04
CA LEU A 100 -5.06 -3.36 10.17
C LEU A 100 -4.27 -3.59 11.46
N LYS A 101 -3.69 -4.79 11.66
CA LYS A 101 -2.76 -5.07 12.76
C LYS A 101 -1.52 -4.18 12.71
N ASP A 102 -0.90 -4.04 11.53
CA ASP A 102 0.24 -3.12 11.33
C ASP A 102 -0.17 -1.67 11.61
N ILE A 103 -1.31 -1.22 11.08
CA ILE A 103 -1.80 0.15 11.29
C ILE A 103 -2.08 0.42 12.77
N ARG A 104 -2.68 -0.53 13.49
CA ARG A 104 -2.96 -0.42 14.93
C ARG A 104 -1.69 -0.28 15.76
N ALA A 105 -0.62 -0.97 15.38
CA ALA A 105 0.65 -0.94 16.10
C ALA A 105 1.40 0.40 15.94
N PHE A 106 1.37 1.01 14.76
CA PHE A 106 2.23 2.15 14.42
C PHE A 106 1.51 3.49 14.24
N ARG A 107 0.18 3.53 14.15
CA ARG A 107 -0.60 4.75 13.89
C ARG A 107 -1.47 5.14 15.08
N LYS A 108 -1.85 6.42 15.12
CA LYS A 108 -2.76 6.95 16.15
C LYS A 108 -4.12 6.24 16.09
N PRO A 109 -4.84 6.07 17.23
CA PRO A 109 -6.12 5.33 17.26
C PRO A 109 -7.19 5.84 16.28
N LEU A 110 -7.31 7.17 16.14
CA LEU A 110 -8.26 7.76 15.19
C LEU A 110 -7.89 7.48 13.73
N THR A 111 -6.60 7.30 13.42
CA THR A 111 -6.13 6.88 12.10
C THR A 111 -6.52 5.43 11.86
N TYR A 112 -6.33 4.54 12.84
CA TYR A 112 -6.76 3.14 12.77
C TYR A 112 -8.26 3.04 12.47
N GLN A 113 -9.12 3.70 13.26
CA GLN A 113 -10.58 3.68 13.08
C GLN A 113 -11.01 4.09 11.66
N LYS A 114 -10.33 5.09 11.08
CA LYS A 114 -10.60 5.51 9.69
C LYS A 114 -10.19 4.46 8.68
N TYR A 115 -9.03 3.82 8.88
CA TYR A 115 -8.55 2.76 8.00
C TYR A 115 -9.47 1.54 8.05
N GLU A 116 -9.80 1.08 9.26
CA GLU A 116 -10.72 -0.02 9.53
C GLU A 116 -12.05 0.21 8.82
N HIS A 117 -12.75 1.31 9.14
CA HIS A 117 -14.04 1.62 8.55
C HIS A 117 -14.04 1.66 7.01
N ILE A 118 -13.05 2.32 6.40
CA ILE A 118 -13.03 2.46 4.93
C ILE A 118 -12.68 1.14 4.24
N LEU A 119 -11.73 0.38 4.80
CA LEU A 119 -11.32 -0.87 4.19
C LEU A 119 -12.36 -1.98 4.36
N GLU A 120 -13.01 -2.07 5.51
CA GLU A 120 -14.14 -2.99 5.73
C GLU A 120 -15.28 -2.66 4.77
N LEU A 121 -15.68 -1.38 4.69
CA LEU A 121 -16.72 -0.93 3.78
C LEU A 121 -16.38 -1.23 2.31
N PHE A 122 -15.10 -1.09 1.93
CA PHE A 122 -14.64 -1.46 0.59
C PHE A 122 -14.75 -2.97 0.35
N CYS A 123 -14.32 -3.80 1.31
CA CYS A 123 -14.40 -5.25 1.22
C CYS A 123 -15.85 -5.74 1.10
N GLU A 124 -16.77 -5.13 1.84
CA GLU A 124 -18.21 -5.39 1.72
C GLU A 124 -18.74 -5.00 0.34
N TYR A 125 -18.32 -3.85 -0.19
CA TYR A 125 -18.77 -3.36 -1.50
C TYR A 125 -18.34 -4.25 -2.67
N VAL A 126 -17.14 -4.86 -2.60
CA VAL A 126 -16.60 -5.71 -3.68
C VAL A 126 -16.97 -7.19 -3.56
N ALA A 127 -17.69 -7.59 -2.52
CA ALA A 127 -18.19 -8.96 -2.37
C ALA A 127 -19.00 -9.38 -3.63
N PRO A 128 -18.81 -10.61 -4.15
CA PRO A 128 -18.20 -11.78 -3.51
C PRO A 128 -16.69 -11.96 -3.78
N LYS A 129 -15.98 -10.95 -4.31
CA LYS A 129 -14.54 -11.07 -4.58
C LYS A 129 -13.76 -11.30 -3.28
N ALA A 130 -13.23 -12.51 -3.12
CA ALA A 130 -12.50 -12.91 -1.92
C ALA A 130 -10.98 -12.76 -2.05
N ASP A 131 -10.44 -12.63 -3.27
CA ASP A 131 -9.00 -12.47 -3.51
C ASP A 131 -8.68 -11.04 -3.95
N ALA A 132 -7.68 -10.43 -3.33
CA ALA A 132 -7.21 -9.08 -3.66
C ALA A 132 -6.75 -8.95 -5.14
N ARG A 133 -6.29 -10.03 -5.77
CA ARG A 133 -5.88 -10.07 -7.20
C ARG A 133 -7.05 -9.89 -8.16
N GLN A 134 -8.28 -10.19 -7.74
CA GLN A 134 -9.48 -10.03 -8.56
C GLN A 134 -10.01 -8.58 -8.56
N ILE A 135 -9.42 -7.71 -7.74
CA ILE A 135 -9.80 -6.31 -7.64
C ILE A 135 -9.14 -5.53 -8.77
N THR A 136 -9.99 -4.88 -9.57
CA THR A 136 -9.59 -4.10 -10.73
C THR A 136 -9.64 -2.60 -10.44
N THR A 137 -8.99 -1.80 -11.29
CA THR A 137 -9.10 -0.33 -11.27
C THR A 137 -10.56 0.13 -11.35
N ASP A 138 -11.40 -0.58 -12.11
CA ASP A 138 -12.82 -0.25 -12.25
C ASP A 138 -13.60 -0.45 -10.95
N ASP A 139 -13.31 -1.49 -10.17
CA ASP A 139 -13.93 -1.71 -8.85
C ASP A 139 -13.68 -0.53 -7.91
N VAL A 140 -12.44 -0.03 -7.89
CA VAL A 140 -12.07 1.14 -7.08
C VAL A 140 -12.79 2.40 -7.58
N LYS A 141 -12.88 2.61 -8.90
CA LYS A 141 -13.62 3.75 -9.48
C LYS A 141 -15.11 3.68 -9.13
N ARG A 142 -15.73 2.50 -9.22
CA ARG A 142 -17.14 2.27 -8.87
C ARG A 142 -17.40 2.52 -7.39
N PHE A 143 -16.51 2.04 -6.51
CA PHE A 143 -16.60 2.33 -5.08
C PHE A 143 -16.53 3.83 -4.79
N LEU A 144 -15.56 4.55 -5.35
CA LEU A 144 -15.44 5.99 -5.15
C LEU A 144 -16.61 6.77 -5.75
N ALA A 145 -17.16 6.32 -6.89
CA ALA A 145 -18.36 6.90 -7.49
C ALA A 145 -19.60 6.67 -6.61
N TRP A 146 -19.74 5.49 -6.01
CA TRP A 146 -20.79 5.18 -5.03
C TRP A 146 -20.65 6.03 -3.76
N ARG A 147 -19.44 6.19 -3.22
CA ARG A 147 -19.19 7.12 -2.11
C ARG A 147 -19.57 8.56 -2.50
N LYS A 148 -19.25 8.99 -3.72
CA LYS A 148 -19.64 10.31 -4.22
C LYS A 148 -21.17 10.46 -4.30
N SER A 149 -21.90 9.44 -4.75
CA SER A 149 -23.37 9.50 -4.84
C SER A 149 -24.04 9.55 -3.47
N LYS A 150 -23.37 9.09 -2.41
CA LYS A 150 -23.78 9.25 -1.00
C LYS A 150 -23.51 10.65 -0.43
N GLY A 151 -22.96 11.59 -1.21
CA GLY A 151 -22.75 12.98 -0.81
C GLY A 151 -21.42 13.26 -0.11
N PHE A 152 -20.46 12.32 -0.12
CA PHE A 152 -19.14 12.55 0.47
C PHE A 152 -18.29 13.52 -0.36
N ASP A 153 -17.57 14.42 0.33
CA ASP A 153 -16.73 15.45 -0.29
C ASP A 153 -15.60 14.83 -1.14
N PRO A 154 -15.50 15.18 -2.44
CA PRO A 154 -14.45 14.66 -3.32
C PRO A 154 -13.04 15.09 -2.92
N GLY A 155 -12.88 16.31 -2.41
CA GLY A 155 -11.56 16.91 -2.15
C GLY A 155 -10.88 16.43 -0.88
N THR A 156 -11.66 15.91 0.07
CA THR A 156 -11.19 15.54 1.40
C THR A 156 -11.49 14.09 1.70
N THR A 157 -12.77 13.70 1.71
CA THR A 157 -13.18 12.34 2.11
C THR A 157 -12.78 11.33 1.06
N LEU A 158 -13.22 11.49 -0.18
CA LEU A 158 -12.91 10.54 -1.26
C LEU A 158 -11.41 10.50 -1.58
N TYR A 159 -10.72 11.63 -1.44
CA TYR A 159 -9.26 11.67 -1.52
C TYR A 159 -8.62 10.80 -0.44
N THR A 160 -9.09 10.90 0.80
CA THR A 160 -8.60 10.09 1.92
C THR A 160 -8.91 8.61 1.69
N ASP A 161 -10.12 8.27 1.23
CA ASP A 161 -10.52 6.90 0.89
C ASP A 161 -9.58 6.31 -0.17
N ARG A 162 -9.31 7.05 -1.25
CA ARG A 162 -8.35 6.66 -2.29
C ARG A 162 -6.93 6.44 -1.74
N VAL A 163 -6.46 7.31 -0.85
CA VAL A 163 -5.13 7.17 -0.23
C VAL A 163 -5.05 5.93 0.66
N ILE A 164 -6.10 5.64 1.44
CA ILE A 164 -6.18 4.44 2.29
C ILE A 164 -6.13 3.18 1.42
N LEU A 165 -6.94 3.11 0.37
CA LEU A 165 -6.95 1.98 -0.57
C LEU A 165 -5.59 1.83 -1.26
N HIS A 166 -4.99 2.93 -1.70
CA HIS A 166 -3.67 2.90 -2.31
C HIS A 166 -2.61 2.33 -1.36
N ASN A 167 -2.60 2.75 -0.09
CA ASN A 167 -1.66 2.26 0.91
C ASN A 167 -1.87 0.76 1.21
N PHE A 168 -3.12 0.30 1.28
CA PHE A 168 -3.46 -1.10 1.47
C PHE A 168 -2.92 -1.97 0.31
N PHE A 169 -3.31 -1.68 -0.94
CA PHE A 169 -2.87 -2.47 -2.08
C PHE A 169 -1.36 -2.39 -2.34
N SER A 170 -0.72 -1.26 -2.04
CA SER A 170 0.74 -1.15 -2.12
C SER A 170 1.47 -2.07 -1.14
N LYS A 171 0.89 -2.36 0.03
CA LYS A 171 1.48 -3.28 1.02
C LYS A 171 1.41 -4.74 0.56
N LEU A 172 0.42 -5.10 -0.26
CA LEU A 172 0.24 -6.47 -0.78
C LEU A 172 1.29 -6.85 -1.83
N LYS A 173 2.12 -5.91 -2.29
CA LYS A 173 3.12 -6.10 -3.36
C LYS A 173 2.54 -6.63 -4.69
N LEU A 174 1.22 -6.51 -4.86
CA LEU A 174 0.51 -6.76 -6.11
C LEU A 174 0.55 -5.52 -7.00
N ASP A 175 0.16 -5.66 -8.28
CA ASP A 175 -0.12 -4.46 -9.05
C ASP A 175 -1.32 -3.72 -8.44
N ASN A 176 -1.14 -2.44 -8.19
CA ASN A 176 -2.05 -1.68 -7.35
C ASN A 176 -3.16 -1.07 -8.22
N PRO A 177 -4.43 -1.52 -8.07
CA PRO A 177 -5.55 -1.06 -8.90
C PRO A 177 -5.87 0.43 -8.72
N VAL A 178 -5.32 1.07 -7.68
CA VAL A 178 -5.53 2.50 -7.38
C VAL A 178 -4.58 3.41 -8.17
N LYS A 179 -3.51 2.88 -8.79
CA LYS A 179 -2.51 3.69 -9.53
C LYS A 179 -3.14 4.50 -10.65
N GLU A 180 -4.00 3.87 -11.43
CA GLU A 180 -4.68 4.47 -12.59
C GLU A 180 -5.97 5.22 -12.23
N VAL A 181 -6.36 5.21 -10.96
CA VAL A 181 -7.52 5.99 -10.49
C VAL A 181 -7.11 7.46 -10.44
N PRO A 182 -7.76 8.35 -11.23
CA PRO A 182 -7.40 9.75 -11.28
C PRO A 182 -7.50 10.38 -9.89
N ARG A 183 -6.62 11.34 -9.63
CA ARG A 183 -6.69 12.11 -8.39
C ARG A 183 -7.96 12.96 -8.42
N LEU A 184 -8.74 12.89 -7.35
CA LEU A 184 -9.96 13.67 -7.24
C LEU A 184 -9.60 15.14 -7.03
N PRO A 185 -10.33 16.07 -7.68
CA PRO A 185 -10.07 17.50 -7.56
C PRO A 185 -10.27 17.94 -6.12
N ARG A 186 -9.29 18.68 -5.60
CA ARG A 186 -9.28 19.12 -4.21
C ARG A 186 -9.70 20.58 -4.12
N PHE A 187 -10.99 20.80 -3.90
CA PHE A 187 -11.48 22.13 -3.57
C PHE A 187 -11.43 22.33 -2.05
N ARG A 188 -10.50 23.16 -1.58
CA ARG A 188 -10.48 23.58 -0.17
C ARG A 188 -11.20 24.92 -0.05
N LYS A 189 -12.33 24.94 0.65
CA LYS A 189 -12.93 26.20 1.08
C LYS A 189 -11.95 26.89 2.03
N LYS A 190 -11.77 28.20 1.88
CA LYS A 190 -11.02 28.99 2.86
C LYS A 190 -11.75 28.88 4.21
N PRO A 191 -11.04 28.62 5.32
CA PRO A 191 -11.65 28.72 6.64
C PRO A 191 -12.23 30.12 6.82
N VAL A 192 -13.46 30.21 7.30
CA VAL A 192 -14.07 31.48 7.68
C VAL A 192 -13.65 31.76 9.11
N ALA A 193 -12.97 32.89 9.33
CA ALA A 193 -12.60 33.36 10.65
C ALA A 193 -13.69 34.29 11.19
N TYR A 194 -13.88 34.29 12.52
CA TYR A 194 -14.75 35.24 13.18
C TYR A 194 -14.18 36.65 13.07
N THR A 195 -15.04 37.62 12.79
CA THR A 195 -14.71 39.06 12.88
C THR A 195 -14.67 39.51 14.34
N ASP A 196 -14.01 40.62 14.62
CA ASP A 196 -13.98 41.22 15.97
C ASP A 196 -15.38 41.48 16.53
N SER A 197 -16.33 41.82 15.67
CA SER A 197 -17.73 42.06 16.07
C SER A 197 -18.44 40.76 16.49
N GLU A 198 -18.17 39.66 15.82
CA GLU A 198 -18.71 38.34 16.14
C GLU A 198 -18.04 37.76 17.38
N LEU A 199 -16.73 37.95 17.53
CA LEU A 199 -16.00 37.57 18.74
C LEU A 199 -16.56 38.31 19.97
N LYS A 200 -16.80 39.62 19.87
CA LYS A 200 -17.44 40.39 20.97
C LYS A 200 -18.79 39.81 21.37
N LYS A 201 -19.65 39.47 20.40
CA LYS A 201 -20.95 38.83 20.67
C LYS A 201 -20.80 37.45 21.30
N PHE A 202 -19.85 36.65 20.79
CA PHE A 202 -19.55 35.32 21.31
C PHE A 202 -19.08 35.38 22.77
N PHE A 203 -18.09 36.23 23.08
CA PHE A 203 -17.61 36.40 24.44
C PHE A 203 -18.66 37.03 25.36
N ALA A 204 -19.56 37.88 24.87
CA ALA A 204 -20.65 38.42 25.69
C ALA A 204 -21.62 37.33 26.18
N ALA A 205 -21.79 36.25 25.42
CA ALA A 205 -22.64 35.12 25.78
C ALA A 205 -21.96 34.08 26.70
N CYS A 206 -20.63 34.14 26.84
CA CYS A 206 -19.85 33.19 27.63
C CYS A 206 -19.87 33.50 29.13
N ASP A 207 -19.83 32.47 29.96
CA ASP A 207 -19.56 32.61 31.39
C ASP A 207 -18.07 32.92 31.68
N ALA A 208 -17.70 33.07 32.96
CA ALA A 208 -16.35 33.43 33.35
C ALA A 208 -15.29 32.37 32.95
N TRP A 209 -15.63 31.08 33.07
CA TRP A 209 -14.73 29.99 32.73
C TRP A 209 -14.58 29.84 31.22
N GLU A 210 -15.70 29.88 30.50
CA GLU A 210 -15.75 29.82 29.04
C GLU A 210 -14.96 30.97 28.43
N LYS A 211 -15.11 32.20 28.96
CA LYS A 211 -14.31 33.35 28.53
C LYS A 211 -12.82 33.08 28.66
N ALA A 212 -12.36 32.59 29.81
CA ALA A 212 -10.95 32.28 30.02
C ALA A 212 -10.45 31.20 29.04
N PHE A 213 -11.23 30.13 28.86
CA PHE A 213 -10.88 29.03 27.96
C PHE A 213 -10.82 29.47 26.49
N PHE A 214 -11.82 30.19 26.00
CA PHE A 214 -11.85 30.64 24.61
C PHE A 214 -10.85 31.77 24.33
N ALA A 215 -10.57 32.64 25.31
CA ALA A 215 -9.51 33.63 25.21
C ALA A 215 -8.13 32.94 25.07
N LEU A 216 -7.87 31.91 25.88
CA LEU A 216 -6.67 31.09 25.76
C LEU A 216 -6.58 30.43 24.38
N ALA A 217 -7.66 29.83 23.89
CA ALA A 217 -7.69 29.19 22.58
C ALA A 217 -7.43 30.19 21.44
N LEU A 218 -8.01 31.38 21.51
CA LEU A 218 -7.86 32.44 20.51
C LEU A 218 -6.43 33.02 20.50
N SER A 219 -5.85 33.26 21.67
CA SER A 219 -4.51 33.87 21.81
C SER A 219 -3.37 32.92 21.48
N SER A 220 -3.49 31.65 21.86
CA SER A 220 -2.43 30.65 21.68
C SER A 220 -2.54 29.89 20.36
N GLY A 221 -3.70 29.86 19.71
CA GLY A 221 -3.92 29.11 18.48
C GLY A 221 -3.64 27.60 18.63
N LEU A 222 -3.73 27.08 19.86
CA LEU A 222 -3.48 25.67 20.15
C LEU A 222 -4.52 24.79 19.48
N ARG A 223 -4.08 23.60 19.05
CA ARG A 223 -4.99 22.63 18.45
C ARG A 223 -5.89 22.06 19.54
N ARG A 224 -7.10 21.63 19.17
CA ARG A 224 -8.08 21.04 20.12
C ARG A 224 -7.50 19.95 21.03
N GLY A 225 -6.60 19.11 20.50
CA GLY A 225 -5.92 18.08 21.30
C GLY A 225 -4.97 18.67 22.34
N GLU A 226 -4.23 19.71 21.97
CA GLU A 226 -3.29 20.43 22.85
C GLU A 226 -4.05 21.14 23.98
N LEU A 227 -5.16 21.81 23.66
CA LEU A 227 -6.02 22.46 24.65
C LEU A 227 -6.66 21.48 25.65
N LYS A 228 -7.06 20.29 25.17
CA LYS A 228 -7.73 19.29 26.02
C LYS A 228 -6.78 18.70 27.08
N THR A 229 -5.49 18.66 26.80
CA THR A 229 -4.48 18.02 27.65
C THR A 229 -3.62 19.03 28.41
N LEU A 230 -4.04 20.29 28.45
CA LEU A 230 -3.28 21.35 29.07
C LEU A 230 -3.37 21.30 30.59
N HIS A 231 -2.23 21.47 31.27
CA HIS A 231 -2.17 21.59 32.73
C HIS A 231 -1.88 23.02 33.16
N TRP A 232 -2.20 23.35 34.41
CA TRP A 232 -1.83 24.64 35.02
C TRP A 232 -0.31 24.88 35.03
N SER A 233 0.50 23.83 35.17
CA SER A 233 1.96 23.91 35.10
C SER A 233 2.49 24.31 33.72
N ASP A 234 1.68 24.14 32.67
CA ASP A 234 2.06 24.49 31.30
C ASP A 234 1.80 25.98 31.00
N LEU A 235 1.16 26.71 31.93
CA LEU A 235 0.84 28.13 31.81
C LEU A 235 1.83 28.97 32.62
N ASP A 236 2.76 29.65 31.95
CA ASP A 236 3.58 30.68 32.56
C ASP A 236 2.95 32.04 32.29
N LEU A 237 2.04 32.45 33.17
CA LEU A 237 1.35 33.75 33.08
C LEU A 237 2.31 34.92 33.30
N ALA A 238 3.38 34.74 34.07
CA ALA A 238 4.38 35.79 34.31
C ALA A 238 5.16 36.11 33.04
N ARG A 239 5.53 35.08 32.26
CA ARG A 239 6.21 35.22 30.97
C ARG A 239 5.26 35.25 29.77
N LYS A 240 3.95 35.16 30.02
CA LYS A 240 2.88 35.11 29.02
C LYS A 240 3.13 34.03 27.98
N ARG A 241 3.37 32.79 28.43
CA ARG A 241 3.69 31.65 27.57
C ARG A 241 2.90 30.41 27.95
N VAL A 242 2.59 29.61 26.93
CA VAL A 242 2.02 28.28 27.08
C VAL A 242 3.00 27.26 26.52
N TYR A 243 3.24 26.19 27.27
CA TYR A 243 4.08 25.09 26.86
C TYR A 243 3.22 23.94 26.34
N VAL A 244 3.55 23.45 25.15
CA VAL A 244 2.91 22.27 24.56
C VAL A 244 3.87 21.11 24.72
N THR A 245 3.56 20.24 25.67
CA THR A 245 4.37 19.08 26.04
C THR A 245 3.65 17.77 25.72
N ALA A 246 4.40 16.68 25.64
CA ALA A 246 3.79 15.36 25.55
C ALA A 246 3.19 14.96 26.91
N LYS A 247 1.98 14.38 26.90
CA LYS A 247 1.26 13.99 28.13
C LYS A 247 0.91 12.51 28.05
N ALA A 248 1.74 11.68 28.70
CA ALA A 248 1.59 10.23 28.68
C ALA A 248 0.26 9.75 29.30
N GLU A 249 -0.20 10.42 30.36
CA GLU A 249 -1.48 10.14 31.04
C GLU A 249 -2.70 10.22 30.12
N TYR A 250 -2.64 11.07 29.09
CA TYR A 250 -3.69 11.24 28.08
C TYR A 250 -3.33 10.55 26.75
N GLN A 251 -2.23 9.79 26.70
CA GLN A 251 -1.67 9.22 25.47
C GLN A 251 -1.49 10.29 24.37
N PHE A 252 -1.19 11.52 24.79
CA PHE A 252 -1.10 12.66 23.89
C PHE A 252 0.36 12.95 23.53
N ILE A 253 0.59 13.03 22.23
CA ILE A 253 1.86 13.43 21.64
C ILE A 253 1.57 14.51 20.58
N PRO A 254 2.26 15.66 20.61
CA PRO A 254 2.16 16.69 19.58
C PRO A 254 2.29 16.09 18.19
N LYS A 255 1.57 16.67 17.21
CA LYS A 255 1.52 16.10 15.86
C LYS A 255 2.90 16.01 15.21
N ASP A 256 3.73 17.00 15.47
CA ASP A 256 5.05 17.17 14.85
C ASP A 256 6.16 16.54 15.71
N TRP A 257 5.81 15.83 16.79
CA TRP A 257 6.74 15.18 17.74
C TRP A 257 7.70 16.12 18.47
N GLU A 258 7.42 17.43 18.42
CA GLU A 258 8.20 18.47 19.06
C GLU A 258 7.39 19.17 20.14
N GLU A 259 8.04 19.38 21.29
CA GLU A 259 7.54 20.28 22.33
C GLU A 259 7.85 21.71 21.93
N ARG A 260 6.91 22.62 22.21
CA ARG A 260 7.07 24.04 21.82
C ARG A 260 6.43 24.96 22.84
N SER A 261 6.96 26.18 22.91
CA SER A 261 6.35 27.27 23.66
C SER A 261 5.64 28.24 22.72
N VAL A 262 4.44 28.67 23.07
CA VAL A 262 3.66 29.65 22.33
C VAL A 262 3.46 30.91 23.20
N PRO A 263 3.74 32.12 22.69
CA PRO A 263 3.45 33.35 23.42
C PRO A 263 1.93 33.61 23.48
N LEU A 264 1.46 34.13 24.61
CA LEU A 264 0.09 34.63 24.79
C LEU A 264 0.01 36.10 24.36
N THR A 265 -1.04 36.45 23.63
CA THR A 265 -1.33 37.85 23.29
C THR A 265 -1.83 38.62 24.51
N ARG A 266 -1.70 39.96 24.47
CA ARG A 266 -1.97 40.85 25.61
C ARG A 266 -3.38 40.75 26.20
N GLU A 267 -4.36 40.26 25.44
CA GLU A 267 -5.77 40.23 25.85
C GLU A 267 -6.10 39.13 26.87
N VAL A 268 -5.17 38.20 27.15
CA VAL A 268 -5.40 37.00 27.99
C VAL A 268 -4.57 37.01 29.28
N ALA A 269 -3.74 38.04 29.47
CA ALA A 269 -2.86 38.20 30.64
C ALA A 269 -3.37 39.33 31.54
#